data_AF-A0A1J0VRM3-F1
#
_entry.id   AF-A0A1J0VRM3-F1
#
_cell.length_a   1.000
_cell.length_b   1.000
_cell.length_c   1.000
_cell.angle_alpha   90.00
_cell.angle_beta   90.00
_cell.angle_gamma   90.00
#
_symmetry.space_group_name_H-M   'P 1'
#
loop_
_entity.id
_entity.type
_entity.pdbx_description
1 polymer ?
#
loop_
_entity_poly.entity_id
_entity_poly.type
_entity_poly.pdbx_seq_one_letter_code
_entity_poly.pdbx_strand_id
1 'polypeptide(L)'
;MAEDVSAWRAAFDEVFAGIAGMFGRAESRRWARSYLTGLLAPVERKNSWQLSDAAGVVGPDGLQHFLNRSRWDADELRDRLRSYVTTAMIARTVSAGVTAGWVAADSAYGRDGKLRAFCEARRLSYVLEVPVRQTVNDLDGRRRVDTLVGRAPAGAWHRVSAGLGERG
;
A
#
# COMPACT_ATOMS: atom_id res chain seq x y z
N MET A 1 -15.87 -3.49 23.53
CA MET A 1 -15.19 -2.17 23.63
C MET A 1 -13.71 -2.31 23.99
N ALA A 2 -13.33 -2.91 25.13
CA ALA A 2 -11.90 -3.03 25.51
C ALA A 2 -11.09 -4.00 24.63
N GLU A 3 -11.71 -5.11 24.22
CA GLU A 3 -11.09 -6.13 23.34
C GLU A 3 -10.82 -5.58 21.93
N ASP A 4 -11.75 -4.79 21.41
CA ASP A 4 -11.65 -4.11 20.11
C ASP A 4 -10.48 -3.10 20.12
N VAL A 5 -10.38 -2.24 21.14
CA VAL A 5 -9.27 -1.29 21.29
C VAL A 5 -7.91 -1.99 21.41
N SER A 6 -7.82 -3.13 22.10
CA SER A 6 -6.57 -3.91 22.19
C SER A 6 -6.18 -4.52 20.85
N ALA A 7 -7.15 -5.07 20.10
CA ALA A 7 -6.92 -5.61 18.77
C ALA A 7 -6.45 -4.52 17.79
N TRP A 8 -7.07 -3.34 17.83
CA TRP A 8 -6.64 -2.18 17.03
C TRP A 8 -5.23 -1.73 17.35
N ARG A 9 -4.85 -1.69 18.63
CA ARG A 9 -3.47 -1.35 19.04
C ARG A 9 -2.47 -2.39 18.56
N ALA A 10 -2.77 -3.67 18.69
CA ALA A 10 -1.92 -4.75 18.20
C ALA A 10 -1.74 -4.69 16.68
N ALA A 11 -2.81 -4.48 15.92
CA ALA A 11 -2.75 -4.32 14.47
C ALA A 11 -1.93 -3.09 14.06
N PHE A 12 -2.09 -1.97 14.76
CA PHE A 12 -1.26 -0.78 14.54
C PHE A 12 0.23 -1.07 14.83
N ASP A 13 0.52 -1.80 15.90
CA ASP A 13 1.89 -2.18 16.27
C ASP A 13 2.55 -3.09 15.24
N GLU A 14 1.82 -4.08 14.73
CA GLU A 14 2.28 -4.96 13.66
C GLU A 14 2.61 -4.17 12.38
N VAL A 15 1.69 -3.31 11.95
CA VAL A 15 1.90 -2.45 10.78
C VAL A 15 3.10 -1.53 10.99
N PHE A 16 3.17 -0.89 12.16
CA PHE A 16 4.24 0.04 12.48
C PHE A 16 5.60 -0.68 12.50
N ALA A 17 5.69 -1.87 13.08
CA ALA A 17 6.90 -2.68 13.04
C ALA A 17 7.34 -2.99 11.60
N GLY A 18 6.38 -3.24 10.71
CA GLY A 18 6.60 -3.47 9.29
C GLY A 18 7.20 -2.27 8.54
N ILE A 19 6.98 -1.04 9.00
CA ILE A 19 7.52 0.20 8.38
C ILE A 19 8.61 0.89 9.21
N ALA A 20 8.85 0.45 10.45
CA ALA A 20 9.77 1.11 11.39
C ALA A 20 11.19 1.28 10.83
N GLY A 21 11.66 0.31 10.04
CA GLY A 21 12.98 0.33 9.41
C GLY A 21 13.19 1.50 8.43
N MET A 22 12.11 2.13 7.94
CA MET A 22 12.16 3.29 7.05
C MET A 22 12.58 4.56 7.77
N PHE A 23 12.40 4.61 9.10
CA PHE A 23 12.80 5.72 9.94
C PHE A 23 14.09 5.33 10.67
N GLY A 24 15.24 5.72 10.11
CA GLY A 24 16.54 5.22 10.56
C GLY A 24 16.84 5.44 12.06
N ARG A 25 16.50 6.61 12.61
CA ARG A 25 16.75 6.96 14.02
C ARG A 25 15.60 6.56 14.94
N ALA A 26 15.93 6.15 16.17
CA ALA A 26 14.93 5.81 17.19
C ALA A 26 13.99 7.00 17.50
N GLU A 27 14.52 8.22 17.51
CA GLU A 27 13.71 9.43 17.64
C GLU A 27 12.74 9.63 16.47
N SER A 28 13.22 9.50 15.23
CA SER A 28 12.37 9.57 14.04
C SER A 28 11.27 8.50 14.05
N ARG A 29 11.54 7.28 14.55
CA ARG A 29 10.51 6.25 14.76
C ARG A 29 9.46 6.68 15.77
N ARG A 30 9.87 7.27 16.91
CA ARG A 30 8.91 7.78 17.90
C ARG A 30 8.00 8.83 17.30
N TRP A 31 8.57 9.82 16.60
CA TRP A 31 7.78 10.87 15.97
C TRP A 31 6.90 10.36 14.83
N ALA A 32 7.38 9.42 14.00
CA ALA A 32 6.55 8.76 12.99
C ALA A 32 5.35 8.05 13.62
N ARG A 33 5.55 7.35 14.73
CA ARG A 33 4.48 6.67 15.46
C ARG A 33 3.44 7.67 16.00
N SER A 34 3.88 8.76 16.62
CA SER A 34 3.00 9.84 17.09
C SER A 34 2.24 10.48 15.92
N TYR A 35 2.92 10.74 14.81
CA TYR A 35 2.30 11.31 13.62
C TYR A 35 1.18 10.41 13.07
N LEU A 36 1.45 9.11 12.89
CA LEU A 36 0.45 8.15 12.42
C LEU A 36 -0.71 7.99 13.41
N THR A 37 -0.43 8.04 14.72
CA THR A 37 -1.46 8.03 15.77
C THR A 37 -2.39 9.24 15.63
N GLY A 38 -1.84 10.45 15.46
CA GLY A 38 -2.63 11.66 15.20
C GLY A 38 -3.43 11.59 13.90
N LEU A 39 -2.86 10.99 12.84
CA LEU A 39 -3.56 10.83 11.56
C LEU A 39 -4.77 9.90 11.67
N LEU A 40 -4.67 8.83 12.47
CA LEU A 40 -5.77 7.88 12.70
C LEU A 40 -6.81 8.40 13.70
N ALA A 41 -6.46 9.40 14.52
CA ALA A 41 -7.39 10.00 15.46
C ALA A 41 -8.53 10.76 14.74
N PRO A 42 -9.74 10.84 15.34
CA PRO A 42 -10.89 11.54 14.78
C PRO A 42 -10.77 13.07 14.93
N VAL A 43 -9.67 13.66 14.44
CA VAL A 43 -9.48 15.11 14.40
C VAL A 43 -10.06 15.70 13.12
N GLU A 44 -10.81 16.79 13.26
CA GLU A 44 -11.49 17.50 12.17
C GLU A 44 -10.52 18.04 11.12
N ARG A 45 -9.38 18.59 11.56
CA ARG A 45 -8.34 19.14 10.69
C ARG A 45 -6.99 18.52 11.00
N LYS A 46 -6.27 18.13 9.95
CA LYS A 46 -5.00 17.38 10.02
C LYS A 46 -3.81 18.34 9.92
N ASN A 47 -3.67 19.24 10.89
CA ASN A 47 -2.47 20.09 11.03
C ASN A 47 -1.58 19.62 12.19
N SER A 48 -0.30 20.00 12.19
CA SER A 48 0.67 19.49 13.17
C SER A 48 0.28 19.72 14.63
N TRP A 49 -0.50 20.77 14.94
CA TRP A 49 -0.97 21.07 16.30
C TRP A 49 -2.07 20.10 16.74
N GLN A 50 -3.08 19.90 15.90
CA GLN A 50 -4.18 18.97 16.18
C GLN A 50 -3.69 17.52 16.20
N LEU A 51 -2.71 17.19 15.34
CA LEU A 51 -2.08 15.89 15.33
C LEU A 51 -1.22 15.65 16.58
N SER A 52 -0.49 16.67 17.06
CA SER A 52 0.30 16.53 18.30
C SER A 52 -0.60 16.31 19.50
N ASP A 53 -1.67 17.09 19.62
CA ASP A 53 -2.63 16.99 20.71
C ASP A 53 -3.30 15.61 20.74
N ALA A 54 -3.81 15.15 19.58
CA ALA A 54 -4.43 13.84 19.46
C ALA A 54 -3.46 12.67 19.66
N ALA A 55 -2.16 12.87 19.41
CA ALA A 55 -1.12 11.88 19.68
C ALA A 55 -0.58 11.93 21.11
N GLY A 56 -1.07 12.85 21.95
CA GLY A 56 -0.60 13.04 23.33
C GLY A 56 0.83 13.56 23.44
N VAL A 57 1.32 14.27 22.42
CA VAL A 57 2.65 14.90 22.42
C VAL A 57 2.54 16.41 22.59
N VAL A 58 3.47 16.98 23.35
CA VAL A 58 3.44 18.42 23.69
C VAL A 58 3.89 19.24 22.49
N GLY A 59 2.97 20.03 21.95
CA GLY A 59 3.24 21.01 20.90
C GLY A 59 3.57 20.41 19.52
N PRO A 60 3.55 21.24 18.47
CA PRO A 60 3.70 20.79 17.09
C PRO A 60 5.17 20.59 16.68
N ASP A 61 6.12 21.17 17.41
CA ASP A 61 7.50 21.36 16.96
C ASP A 61 8.21 20.03 16.65
N GLY A 62 8.01 19.02 17.49
CA GLY A 62 8.57 17.69 17.27
C GLY A 62 8.04 17.02 16.00
N LEU A 63 6.73 17.13 15.74
CA LEU A 63 6.12 16.63 14.50
C LEU A 63 6.57 17.43 13.28
N GLN A 64 6.63 18.75 13.39
CA GLN A 64 7.11 19.60 12.29
C GLN A 64 8.57 19.32 11.96
N HIS A 65 9.43 19.16 12.98
CA HIS A 65 10.82 18.81 12.79
C HIS A 65 10.95 17.42 12.14
N PHE A 66 10.16 16.45 12.59
CA PHE A 66 10.12 15.13 11.97
C PHE A 66 9.77 15.21 10.48
N LEU A 67 8.67 15.88 10.12
CA LEU A 67 8.21 15.98 8.74
C LEU A 67 9.19 16.74 7.84
N ASN A 68 9.80 17.82 8.34
CA ASN A 68 10.63 18.71 7.53
C ASN A 68 12.12 18.34 7.51
N ARG A 69 12.62 17.59 8.49
CA ARG A 69 14.07 17.39 8.71
C ARG A 69 14.49 15.92 8.79
N SER A 70 13.57 15.00 9.08
CA SER A 70 13.94 13.58 9.10
C SER A 70 14.13 13.04 7.68
N ARG A 71 15.08 12.13 7.50
CA ARG A 71 15.28 11.40 6.25
C ARG A 71 14.37 10.18 6.23
N TRP A 72 13.31 10.24 5.44
CA TRP A 72 12.40 9.14 5.10
C TRP A 72 11.72 9.47 3.76
N ASP A 73 11.27 8.45 3.04
CA ASP A 73 10.61 8.60 1.75
C ASP A 73 9.09 8.39 1.91
N ALA A 74 8.32 9.43 1.58
CA ALA A 74 6.86 9.40 1.70
C ALA A 74 6.18 8.52 0.66
N ASP A 75 6.76 8.40 -0.54
CA ASP A 75 6.24 7.54 -1.59
C ASP A 75 6.55 6.07 -1.27
N GLU A 76 7.75 5.78 -0.78
CA GLU A 76 8.09 4.43 -0.31
C GLU A 76 7.16 3.99 0.84
N LEU A 77 6.88 4.90 1.79
CA LEU A 77 5.99 4.61 2.92
C LEU A 77 4.57 4.34 2.43
N ARG A 78 4.06 5.18 1.52
CA ARG A 78 2.75 5.03 0.90
C ARG A 78 2.63 3.69 0.20
N ASP A 79 3.62 3.32 -0.62
CA ASP A 79 3.58 2.09 -1.40
C ASP A 79 3.66 0.84 -0.50
N ARG A 80 4.45 0.90 0.58
CA ARG A 80 4.51 -0.19 1.57
C ARG A 80 3.19 -0.38 2.33
N LEU A 81 2.58 0.72 2.77
CA LEU A 81 1.26 0.68 3.42
C LEU A 81 0.16 0.22 2.46
N ARG A 82 0.18 0.67 1.20
CA ARG A 82 -0.75 0.22 0.15
C ARG A 82 -0.65 -1.29 -0.04
N SER A 83 0.56 -1.84 -0.15
CA SER A 83 0.81 -3.28 -0.26
C SER A 83 0.14 -4.06 0.88
N TYR A 84 0.36 -3.60 2.11
CA TYR A 84 -0.20 -4.21 3.33
C TYR A 84 -1.74 -4.20 3.31
N VAL A 85 -2.35 -3.02 3.12
CA VAL A 85 -3.81 -2.86 3.16
C VAL A 85 -4.49 -3.67 2.07
N THR A 86 -3.97 -3.61 0.84
CA THR A 86 -4.55 -4.33 -0.31
C THR A 86 -4.52 -5.83 -0.07
N THR A 87 -3.38 -6.36 0.38
CA THR A 87 -3.21 -7.77 0.73
C THR A 87 -4.22 -8.20 1.81
N ALA A 88 -4.35 -7.42 2.88
CA ALA A 88 -5.28 -7.70 3.97
C ALA A 88 -6.75 -7.66 3.52
N MET A 89 -7.12 -6.68 2.67
CA MET A 89 -8.47 -6.57 2.13
C MET A 89 -8.83 -7.77 1.27
N ILE A 90 -7.95 -8.19 0.34
CA ILE A 90 -8.21 -9.36 -0.49
C ILE A 90 -8.29 -10.63 0.37
N ALA A 91 -7.36 -10.81 1.32
CA ALA A 91 -7.38 -11.95 2.23
C ALA A 91 -8.72 -12.06 2.99
N ARG A 92 -9.23 -10.93 3.50
CA ARG A 92 -10.51 -10.88 4.20
C ARG A 92 -11.68 -11.20 3.26
N THR A 93 -11.69 -10.63 2.06
CA THR A 93 -12.72 -10.88 1.05
C THR A 93 -12.79 -12.36 0.67
N VAL A 94 -11.64 -12.99 0.42
CA VAL A 94 -11.55 -14.43 0.12
C VAL A 94 -12.01 -15.27 1.31
N SER A 95 -11.58 -14.93 2.52
CA SER A 95 -11.97 -15.66 3.74
C SER A 95 -13.46 -15.54 4.05
N ALA A 96 -14.09 -14.45 3.62
CA ALA A 96 -15.54 -14.24 3.72
C ALA A 96 -16.33 -15.01 2.64
N GLY A 97 -15.67 -15.78 1.77
CA GLY A 97 -16.32 -16.58 0.74
C GLY A 97 -16.84 -15.76 -0.44
N VAL A 98 -16.37 -14.53 -0.63
CA VAL A 98 -16.77 -13.70 -1.78
C VAL A 98 -16.30 -14.38 -3.06
N THR A 99 -17.24 -14.68 -3.95
CA THR A 99 -17.07 -15.51 -5.16
C THR A 99 -16.42 -14.77 -6.33
N ALA A 100 -15.97 -13.52 -6.15
CA ALA A 100 -15.27 -12.78 -7.19
C ALA A 100 -13.92 -13.48 -7.49
N GLY A 101 -13.90 -14.32 -8.53
CA GLY A 101 -12.75 -15.12 -8.93
C GLY A 101 -11.60 -14.33 -9.56
N TRP A 102 -11.65 -13.00 -9.53
CA TRP A 102 -10.60 -12.15 -10.06
C TRP A 102 -10.44 -10.80 -9.32
N VAL A 103 -9.23 -10.26 -9.35
CA VAL A 103 -8.88 -8.95 -8.77
C VAL A 103 -8.54 -7.98 -9.89
N ALA A 104 -9.15 -6.79 -9.91
CA ALA A 104 -8.67 -5.67 -10.72
C ALA A 104 -8.12 -4.54 -9.86
N ALA A 105 -7.02 -3.94 -10.31
CA ALA A 105 -6.54 -2.68 -9.75
C ALA A 105 -5.72 -1.88 -10.78
N ASP A 106 -5.65 -0.57 -10.57
CA ASP A 106 -4.95 0.38 -11.44
C ASP A 106 -3.42 0.35 -11.27
N SER A 107 -2.72 1.21 -12.02
CA SER A 107 -1.25 1.33 -12.00
C SER A 107 -0.63 1.65 -10.65
N ALA A 108 -1.40 2.22 -9.72
CA ALA A 108 -0.90 2.49 -8.37
C ALA A 108 -0.65 1.19 -7.59
N TYR A 109 -1.31 0.09 -7.98
CA TYR A 109 -1.18 -1.22 -7.34
C TYR A 109 -0.31 -2.18 -8.13
N GLY A 110 -0.29 -2.10 -9.47
CA GLY A 110 0.50 -3.02 -10.29
C GLY A 110 2.02 -2.78 -10.21
N ARG A 111 2.50 -1.64 -9.73
CA ARG A 111 3.96 -1.49 -9.45
C ARG A 111 4.46 -2.44 -8.36
N ASP A 112 3.61 -2.79 -7.41
CA ASP A 112 3.96 -3.69 -6.31
C ASP A 112 3.89 -5.16 -6.73
N GLY A 113 5.05 -5.79 -6.88
CA GLY A 113 5.14 -7.22 -7.20
C GLY A 113 4.59 -8.14 -6.11
N LYS A 114 4.47 -7.68 -4.85
CA LYS A 114 3.93 -8.48 -3.75
C LYS A 114 2.45 -8.75 -3.91
N LEU A 115 1.69 -7.78 -4.42
CA LEU A 115 0.27 -7.97 -4.69
C LEU A 115 0.02 -9.08 -5.73
N ARG A 116 0.81 -9.09 -6.81
CA ARG A 116 0.78 -10.18 -7.80
C ARG A 116 1.13 -11.53 -7.18
N ALA A 117 2.26 -11.60 -6.49
CA ALA A 117 2.70 -12.83 -5.82
C ALA A 117 1.65 -13.34 -4.82
N PHE A 118 0.94 -12.45 -4.15
CA PHE A 118 -0.17 -12.78 -3.26
C PHE A 118 -1.36 -13.38 -3.99
N CYS A 119 -1.78 -12.80 -5.12
CA CYS A 119 -2.84 -13.34 -5.97
C CYS A 119 -2.44 -14.71 -6.55
N GLU A 120 -1.21 -14.84 -7.07
CA GLU A 120 -0.64 -16.08 -7.61
C GLU A 120 -0.65 -17.20 -6.56
N ALA A 121 -0.16 -16.93 -5.34
CA ALA A 121 -0.14 -17.90 -4.25
C ALA A 121 -1.54 -18.40 -3.82
N ARG A 122 -2.57 -17.60 -4.07
CA ARG A 122 -3.98 -17.91 -3.77
C ARG A 122 -4.77 -18.40 -4.99
N ARG A 123 -4.11 -18.56 -6.15
CA ARG A 123 -4.74 -18.91 -7.44
C ARG A 123 -5.92 -18.00 -7.80
N LEU A 124 -5.80 -16.71 -7.47
CA LEU A 124 -6.75 -15.69 -7.88
C LEU A 124 -6.36 -15.15 -9.25
N SER A 125 -7.29 -15.16 -10.20
CA SER A 125 -7.10 -14.44 -11.46
C SER A 125 -6.96 -12.95 -11.19
N TYR A 126 -6.19 -12.21 -11.98
CA TYR A 126 -6.09 -10.76 -11.78
C TYR A 126 -5.79 -9.99 -13.06
N VAL A 127 -6.21 -8.72 -13.07
CA VAL A 127 -5.87 -7.72 -14.07
C VAL A 127 -5.26 -6.53 -13.33
N LEU A 128 -3.96 -6.32 -13.49
CA LEU A 128 -3.24 -5.22 -12.86
C LEU A 128 -2.49 -4.44 -13.93
N GLU A 129 -2.70 -3.13 -13.97
CA GLU A 129 -1.93 -2.24 -14.83
C GLU A 129 -0.48 -2.17 -14.33
N VAL A 130 0.51 -2.53 -15.15
CA VAL A 130 1.93 -2.58 -14.80
C VAL A 130 2.76 -1.67 -15.71
N PRO A 131 3.82 -1.00 -15.22
CA PRO A 131 4.75 -0.29 -16.09
C PRO A 131 5.37 -1.21 -17.14
N VAL A 132 5.52 -0.71 -18.37
CA VAL A 132 6.07 -1.45 -19.51
C VAL A 132 7.49 -2.00 -19.29
N ARG A 133 8.27 -1.39 -18.40
CA ARG A 133 9.64 -1.83 -18.05
C ARG A 133 9.69 -2.83 -16.89
N GLN A 134 8.55 -3.15 -16.26
CA GLN A 134 8.51 -4.05 -15.12
C GLN A 134 8.78 -5.49 -15.58
N THR A 135 9.41 -6.29 -14.70
CA THR A 135 9.59 -7.74 -14.89
C THR A 135 8.47 -8.50 -14.18
N VAL A 136 7.82 -9.41 -14.89
CA VAL A 136 6.73 -10.28 -14.40
C VAL A 136 7.10 -11.75 -14.62
N ASN A 137 6.46 -12.66 -13.90
CA ASN A 137 6.56 -14.10 -14.15
C ASN A 137 5.60 -14.45 -15.29
N ASP A 138 6.12 -15.07 -16.34
CA ASP A 138 5.37 -15.74 -17.40
C ASP A 138 5.51 -17.26 -17.22
N LEU A 139 4.78 -18.07 -18.02
CA LEU A 139 4.87 -19.54 -18.03
C LEU A 139 6.31 -20.03 -18.27
N ASP A 140 7.12 -19.25 -18.99
CA ASP A 140 8.52 -19.54 -19.28
C ASP A 140 9.51 -18.89 -18.28
N GLY A 141 9.02 -18.28 -17.20
CA GLY A 141 9.82 -17.60 -16.18
C GLY A 141 9.81 -16.07 -16.25
N ARG A 142 10.77 -15.43 -15.58
CA ARG A 142 10.80 -13.96 -15.38
C ARG A 142 11.16 -13.21 -16.67
N ARG A 143 10.30 -12.29 -17.12
CA ARG A 143 10.53 -11.45 -18.30
C ARG A 143 10.02 -10.02 -18.14
N ARG A 144 10.57 -9.07 -18.90
CA ARG A 144 10.06 -7.70 -18.96
C ARG A 144 8.78 -7.61 -19.78
N VAL A 145 7.86 -6.74 -19.37
CA VAL A 145 6.54 -6.59 -20.01
C VAL A 145 6.66 -6.21 -21.49
N ASP A 146 7.54 -5.28 -21.87
CA ASP A 146 7.78 -4.95 -23.28
C ASP A 146 8.21 -6.15 -24.14
N THR A 147 9.05 -7.04 -23.62
CA THR A 147 9.46 -8.24 -24.34
C THR A 147 8.33 -9.25 -24.52
N LEU A 148 7.35 -9.27 -23.60
CA LEU A 148 6.16 -10.11 -23.72
C LEU A 148 5.19 -9.54 -24.75
N VAL A 149 4.95 -8.21 -24.69
CA VAL A 149 4.12 -7.49 -25.67
C VAL A 149 4.65 -7.70 -27.09
N GLY A 150 5.97 -7.60 -27.30
CA GLY A 150 6.59 -7.78 -28.61
C GLY A 150 6.52 -9.20 -29.18
N ARG A 151 6.19 -10.22 -28.37
CA ARG A 151 6.09 -11.64 -28.77
C ARG A 151 4.67 -12.08 -29.07
N ALA A 152 3.68 -11.34 -28.61
CA ALA A 152 2.28 -11.69 -28.84
C ALA A 152 1.96 -11.56 -30.34
N PRO A 153 1.40 -12.61 -30.98
CA PRO A 153 1.01 -12.53 -32.39
C PRO A 153 -0.05 -11.45 -32.58
N ALA A 154 -0.11 -10.86 -33.78
CA ALA A 154 -1.00 -9.73 -34.07
C ALA A 154 -2.48 -10.01 -33.71
N GLY A 155 -2.93 -11.26 -33.82
CA GLY A 155 -4.28 -11.69 -33.47
C GLY A 155 -4.56 -11.93 -31.98
N ALA A 156 -3.54 -11.88 -31.11
CA ALA A 156 -3.71 -12.05 -29.66
C ALA A 156 -4.18 -10.76 -28.95
N TRP A 157 -4.15 -9.62 -29.65
CA TRP A 157 -4.55 -8.33 -29.10
C TRP A 157 -6.04 -8.08 -29.32
N HIS A 158 -6.79 -8.00 -28.23
CA HIS A 158 -8.18 -7.58 -28.25
C HIS A 158 -8.31 -6.22 -27.57
N ARG A 159 -8.80 -5.21 -28.30
CA ARG A 159 -9.10 -3.91 -27.70
C ARG A 159 -10.39 -4.02 -26.90
N VAL A 160 -10.28 -3.96 -25.58
CA VAL A 160 -11.41 -3.89 -24.67
C VAL A 160 -11.50 -2.46 -24.13
N SER A 161 -12.64 -1.79 -24.33
CA SER A 161 -12.88 -0.48 -23.71
C SER A 161 -13.31 -0.69 -22.26
N ALA A 162 -12.55 -0.13 -21.32
CA ALA A 162 -12.86 -0.18 -19.89
C ALA A 162 -13.75 1.00 -19.42
N GLY A 163 -14.41 1.71 -20.34
CA GLY A 163 -15.18 2.93 -20.07
C GLY A 163 -14.38 4.23 -20.28
N LEU A 164 -15.01 5.37 -20.00
CA LEU A 164 -14.38 6.71 -20.08
C LEU A 164 -13.38 6.86 -18.92
N GLY A 165 -12.11 6.57 -19.16
CA GLY A 165 -11.03 6.80 -18.19
C GLY A 165 -10.64 8.28 -18.12
N GLU A 166 -10.39 8.79 -16.91
CA GLU A 166 -10.06 10.20 -16.63
C GLU A 166 -8.58 10.58 -16.86
N ARG A 167 -7.72 9.66 -17.32
CA ARG A 167 -6.29 9.93 -17.48
C ARG A 167 -5.84 9.56 -18.89
N GLY A 168 -5.69 10.59 -19.73
CA GLY A 168 -5.01 10.56 -21.03
C GLY A 168 -3.59 11.07 -20.92
#